data_AF-D2S4B2-F1
#
_entry.id   AF-D2S4B2-F1
#
_cell.length_a   1.000
_cell.length_b   1.000
_cell.length_c   1.000
_cell.angle_alpha   90.00
_cell.angle_beta   90.00
_cell.angle_gamma   90.00
#
_symmetry.space_group_name_H-M   'P 1'
#
loop_
_entity.id
_entity.type
_entity.pdbx_description
1 polymer ?
#
loop_
_entity_poly.entity_id
_entity_poly.type
_entity_poly.pdbx_seq_one_letter_code
_entity_poly.pdbx_strand_id
1 'polypeptide(L)'
;MTALRKLEAPTGLRPGDHVCWTFADAADFSAAVLPFLDEGRRRGEQLLLIGSSQPELLRILAPLPGRDDLLASGQLKVQSTAGVYASGGTLLPTEQVAAYRSLVGKALERGRTGLRVAADVTPLARPEPDARRQLHVYEQLADAMMGAVPMTALCLYDASLGAEVLGPVALLHPDQHSGEQEPLAHLSGRSPSLSLHGEVDVTQAGGLFRALVDVAGGTPGEVVLDLSDLRFLDVAGARALARAADVLRGSGVQLRLVRVPRVAARCLGLFGLSGGGTVPA
;
A
#
# COMPACT_ATOMS: atom_id res chain seq x y z
N MET A 1 -8.24 -10.57 -7.95
CA MET A 1 -8.00 -10.55 -6.50
C MET A 1 -6.55 -10.91 -6.30
N THR A 2 -5.74 -9.98 -5.81
CA THR A 2 -4.33 -10.25 -5.47
C THR A 2 -4.31 -10.85 -4.08
N ALA A 3 -3.85 -12.09 -3.96
CA ALA A 3 -3.69 -12.75 -2.67
C ALA A 3 -2.57 -12.08 -1.87
N LEU A 4 -2.70 -12.03 -0.54
CA LEU A 4 -1.64 -11.59 0.36
C LEU A 4 -0.38 -12.44 0.16
N ARG A 5 0.78 -11.82 -0.08
CA ARG A 5 2.05 -12.51 -0.26
C ARG A 5 3.13 -11.94 0.66
N LYS A 6 3.86 -12.83 1.33
CA LYS A 6 5.16 -12.52 1.92
C LYS A 6 6.22 -12.50 0.83
N LEU A 7 7.04 -11.46 0.80
CA LEU A 7 8.17 -11.38 -0.09
C LEU A 7 9.48 -11.62 0.67
N GLU A 8 10.24 -12.60 0.20
CA GLU A 8 11.59 -12.91 0.69
C GLU A 8 12.68 -12.14 -0.10
N ALA A 9 12.33 -11.59 -1.26
CA ALA A 9 13.24 -10.87 -2.14
C ALA A 9 12.51 -9.73 -2.86
N PRO A 10 13.21 -8.64 -3.22
CA PRO A 10 12.62 -7.50 -3.93
C PRO A 10 12.48 -7.77 -5.44
N THR A 11 12.44 -9.04 -5.86
CA THR A 11 12.42 -9.46 -7.28
C THR A 11 11.43 -10.58 -7.51
N GLY A 12 11.15 -10.91 -8.78
CA GLY A 12 10.10 -11.85 -9.17
C GLY A 12 8.72 -11.18 -9.30
N LEU A 13 8.70 -9.85 -9.19
CA LEU A 13 7.49 -9.03 -9.23
C LEU A 13 7.03 -8.78 -10.66
N ARG A 14 5.72 -8.69 -10.83
CA ARG A 14 5.02 -8.51 -12.10
C ARG A 14 4.26 -7.19 -12.11
N PRO A 15 3.91 -6.66 -13.31
CA PRO A 15 3.00 -5.54 -13.40
C PRO A 15 1.71 -5.83 -12.64
N GLY A 16 1.31 -4.89 -11.77
CA GLY A 16 0.22 -5.03 -10.81
C GLY A 16 0.66 -5.25 -9.37
N ASP A 17 1.91 -5.64 -9.12
CA ASP A 17 2.41 -5.85 -7.76
C ASP A 17 2.70 -4.51 -7.05
N HIS A 18 2.15 -4.38 -5.84
CA HIS A 18 2.24 -3.19 -4.99
C HIS A 18 2.82 -3.58 -3.63
N VAL A 19 4.09 -3.27 -3.42
CA VAL A 19 4.87 -3.82 -2.32
C VAL A 19 5.11 -2.79 -1.22
N CYS A 20 4.76 -3.14 0.02
CA CYS A 20 5.28 -2.48 1.22
C CYS A 20 6.58 -3.18 1.64
N TRP A 21 7.71 -2.46 1.58
CA TRP A 21 9.03 -2.97 1.95
C TRP A 21 9.62 -2.13 3.07
N THR A 22 9.88 -2.72 4.24
CA THR A 22 10.60 -2.00 5.30
C THR A 22 12.10 -2.16 5.14
N PHE A 23 12.87 -1.11 5.48
CA PHE A 23 14.32 -1.15 5.50
C PHE A 23 14.86 -0.59 6.81
N ALA A 24 15.98 -1.14 7.30
CA ALA A 24 16.59 -0.72 8.57
C ALA A 24 17.63 0.40 8.40
N ASP A 25 18.36 0.41 7.28
CA ASP A 25 19.42 1.36 7.00
C ASP A 25 19.67 1.54 5.49
N ALA A 26 20.67 2.36 5.13
CA ALA A 26 21.01 2.62 3.74
C ALA A 26 21.53 1.40 2.98
N ALA A 27 22.16 0.43 3.65
CA ALA A 27 22.65 -0.79 3.03
C ALA A 27 21.47 -1.71 2.69
N ASP A 28 20.52 -1.85 3.61
CA ASP A 28 19.27 -2.59 3.41
C ASP A 28 18.40 -1.97 2.30
N PHE A 29 18.25 -0.63 2.32
CA PHE A 29 17.61 0.11 1.23
C PHE A 29 18.26 -0.20 -0.13
N SER A 30 19.59 -0.17 -0.20
CA SER A 30 20.32 -0.45 -1.44
C SER A 30 20.17 -1.91 -1.89
N ALA A 31 20.15 -2.85 -0.94
CA ALA A 31 19.95 -4.27 -1.19
C ALA A 31 18.54 -4.58 -1.74
N ALA A 32 17.54 -3.79 -1.37
CA ALA A 32 16.19 -3.86 -1.93
C ALA A 32 16.13 -3.23 -3.34
N VAL A 33 16.65 -2.01 -3.49
CA VAL A 33 16.48 -1.20 -4.71
C VAL A 33 17.27 -1.74 -5.90
N LEU A 34 18.52 -2.14 -5.72
CA LEU A 34 19.40 -2.51 -6.84
C LEU A 34 18.88 -3.75 -7.62
N PRO A 35 18.52 -4.87 -6.97
CA PRO A 35 17.99 -6.04 -7.69
C PRO A 35 16.63 -5.76 -8.33
N PHE A 36 15.77 -4.99 -7.65
CA PHE A 36 14.46 -4.59 -8.17
C PHE A 36 14.58 -3.79 -9.47
N LEU A 37 15.50 -2.81 -9.52
CA LEU A 37 15.73 -2.01 -10.72
C LEU A 37 16.44 -2.80 -11.82
N ASP A 38 17.39 -3.69 -11.48
CA ASP A 38 18.02 -4.57 -12.47
C ASP A 38 17.01 -5.53 -13.12
N GLU A 39 16.04 -6.03 -12.36
CA GLU A 39 14.94 -6.81 -12.93
C GLU A 39 14.14 -6.00 -13.97
N GLY A 40 13.75 -4.78 -13.63
CA GLY A 40 13.03 -3.93 -14.58
C GLY A 40 13.86 -3.55 -15.81
N ARG A 41 15.18 -3.34 -15.63
CA ARG A 41 16.14 -3.13 -16.72
C ARG A 41 16.10 -4.30 -17.70
N ARG A 42 16.19 -5.53 -17.20
CA ARG A 42 16.14 -6.77 -18.02
C ARG A 42 14.79 -6.95 -18.71
N ARG A 43 13.70 -6.46 -18.11
CA ARG A 43 12.34 -6.51 -18.67
C ARG A 43 12.03 -5.37 -19.65
N GLY A 44 12.94 -4.43 -19.85
CA GLY A 44 12.73 -3.29 -20.75
C GLY A 44 11.73 -2.25 -20.21
N GLU A 45 11.55 -2.18 -18.90
CA GLU A 45 10.63 -1.25 -18.24
C GLU A 45 11.23 0.16 -18.13
N GLN A 46 10.38 1.17 -18.00
CA GLN A 46 10.78 2.50 -17.53
C GLN A 46 11.04 2.43 -16.03
N LEU A 47 12.22 2.87 -15.59
CA LEU A 47 12.63 2.85 -14.20
C LEU A 47 12.53 4.24 -13.58
N LEU A 48 12.04 4.28 -12.34
CA LEU A 48 11.97 5.49 -11.54
C LEU A 48 12.39 5.17 -10.10
N LEU A 49 13.43 5.86 -9.63
CA LEU A 49 13.86 5.82 -8.23
C LEU A 49 13.52 7.16 -7.57
N ILE A 50 12.81 7.10 -6.45
CA ILE A 50 12.39 8.26 -5.67
C ILE A 50 12.94 8.11 -4.25
N GLY A 51 13.50 9.19 -3.71
CA GLY A 51 13.91 9.22 -2.32
C GLY A 51 14.35 10.59 -1.84
N SER A 52 15.01 10.65 -0.68
CA SER A 52 15.37 11.90 0.00
C SER A 52 16.15 12.90 -0.89
N SER A 53 17.19 12.43 -1.58
CA SER A 53 18.19 13.28 -2.24
C SER A 53 18.75 12.65 -3.51
N GLN A 54 18.72 13.38 -4.63
CA GLN A 54 19.23 12.89 -5.91
C GLN A 54 20.72 12.50 -5.86
N PRO A 55 21.65 13.31 -5.29
CA PRO A 55 23.05 12.90 -5.11
C PRO A 55 23.23 11.57 -4.35
N GLU A 56 22.42 11.33 -3.32
CA GLU A 56 22.47 10.08 -2.55
C GLU A 56 21.99 8.88 -3.36
N LEU A 57 20.86 9.03 -4.04
CA LEU A 57 20.31 7.98 -4.90
C LEU A 57 21.28 7.64 -6.04
N LEU A 58 21.99 8.61 -6.60
CA LEU A 58 23.03 8.36 -7.62
C LEU A 58 24.23 7.58 -7.08
N ARG A 59 24.60 7.76 -5.80
CA ARG A 59 25.62 6.91 -5.15
C ARG A 59 25.11 5.49 -4.96
N ILE A 60 23.88 5.32 -4.48
CA ILE A 60 23.25 4.00 -4.30
C ILE A 60 23.21 3.23 -5.62
N LEU A 61 22.92 3.92 -6.72
CA LEU A 61 22.85 3.32 -8.05
C LEU A 61 24.20 2.95 -8.67
N ALA A 62 25.34 3.32 -8.08
CA ALA A 62 26.67 3.07 -8.65
C ALA A 62 26.93 1.59 -9.05
N PRO A 63 26.45 0.57 -8.32
CA PRO A 63 26.62 -0.83 -8.71
C PRO A 63 25.64 -1.32 -9.79
N LEU A 64 24.64 -0.52 -10.21
CA LEU A 64 23.62 -0.96 -11.15
C LEU A 64 24.21 -1.20 -12.56
N PRO A 65 24.04 -2.38 -13.16
CA PRO A 65 24.56 -2.65 -14.51
C PRO A 65 23.98 -1.70 -15.56
N GLY A 66 24.86 -1.05 -16.33
CA GLY A 66 24.47 -0.11 -17.38
C GLY A 66 23.86 1.20 -16.87
N ARG A 67 24.08 1.56 -15.59
CA ARG A 67 23.53 2.77 -14.94
C ARG A 67 23.62 4.02 -15.83
N ASP A 68 24.79 4.31 -16.38
CA ASP A 68 25.03 5.57 -17.09
C ASP A 68 24.23 5.64 -18.39
N ASP A 69 24.14 4.54 -19.14
CA ASP A 69 23.31 4.44 -20.35
C ASP A 69 21.82 4.54 -20.01
N LEU A 70 21.39 3.96 -18.89
CA LEU A 70 20.01 4.05 -18.44
C LEU A 70 19.63 5.48 -18.08
N LEU A 71 20.52 6.21 -17.40
CA LEU A 71 20.32 7.62 -17.06
C LEU A 71 20.35 8.48 -18.33
N ALA A 72 21.33 8.29 -19.22
CA ALA A 72 21.50 9.06 -20.44
C ALA A 72 20.34 8.88 -21.43
N SER A 73 19.84 7.65 -21.58
CA SER A 73 18.66 7.36 -22.41
C SER A 73 17.33 7.79 -21.77
N GLY A 74 17.35 8.17 -20.49
CA GLY A 74 16.16 8.47 -19.70
C GLY A 74 15.31 7.25 -19.34
N GLN A 75 15.82 6.02 -19.56
CA GLN A 75 15.18 4.79 -19.06
C GLN A 75 15.13 4.77 -17.54
N LEU A 76 16.16 5.26 -16.87
CA LEU A 76 16.20 5.44 -15.42
C LEU A 76 16.09 6.92 -15.10
N LYS A 77 15.13 7.25 -14.24
CA LYS A 77 14.98 8.58 -13.67
C LYS A 77 15.14 8.52 -12.17
N VAL A 78 15.79 9.54 -11.63
CA VAL A 78 15.95 9.74 -10.20
C VAL A 78 15.25 11.03 -9.83
N GLN A 79 14.37 10.99 -8.84
CA GLN A 79 13.62 12.16 -8.36
C GLN A 79 13.63 12.22 -6.84
N SER A 80 13.42 13.42 -6.28
CA SER A 80 13.26 13.55 -4.83
C SER A 80 11.82 13.27 -4.40
N THR A 81 11.62 12.69 -3.22
CA THR A 81 10.28 12.47 -2.63
C THR A 81 9.52 13.79 -2.54
N ALA A 82 10.19 14.87 -2.14
CA ALA A 82 9.59 16.20 -2.08
C ALA A 82 9.13 16.70 -3.47
N GLY A 83 9.92 16.44 -4.53
CA GLY A 83 9.55 16.84 -5.89
C GLY A 83 8.37 16.03 -6.44
N VAL A 84 8.29 14.74 -6.12
CA VAL A 84 7.23 13.86 -6.63
C VAL A 84 5.92 14.03 -5.85
N TYR A 85 5.98 14.01 -4.52
CA TYR A 85 4.79 13.88 -3.66
C TYR A 85 4.41 15.17 -2.92
N ALA A 86 5.27 16.19 -2.93
CA ALA A 86 5.05 17.44 -2.20
C ALA A 86 5.23 18.70 -3.07
N SER A 87 4.96 18.60 -4.38
CA SER A 87 4.83 19.77 -5.26
C SER A 87 3.63 20.63 -4.79
N GLY A 88 3.85 21.46 -3.77
CA GLY A 88 2.82 22.21 -3.04
C GLY A 88 2.72 21.94 -1.53
N GLY A 89 3.60 21.11 -0.95
CA GLY A 89 3.72 20.89 0.50
C GLY A 89 2.75 19.85 1.10
N THR A 90 1.82 19.31 0.32
CA THR A 90 0.80 18.35 0.78
C THR A 90 0.56 17.29 -0.29
N LEU A 91 0.40 16.04 0.13
CA LEU A 91 0.08 14.93 -0.77
C LEU A 91 -1.39 15.03 -1.21
N LEU A 92 -1.61 15.05 -2.52
CA LEU A 92 -2.95 15.02 -3.11
C LEU A 92 -3.17 13.65 -3.78
N PRO A 93 -3.86 12.70 -3.12
CA PRO A 93 -3.91 11.30 -3.54
C PRO A 93 -4.37 11.09 -4.98
N THR A 94 -5.48 11.73 -5.37
CA THR A 94 -6.06 11.60 -6.71
C THR A 94 -5.13 12.15 -7.79
N GLU A 95 -4.48 13.28 -7.53
CA GLU A 95 -3.54 13.91 -8.47
C GLU A 95 -2.28 13.06 -8.63
N GLN A 96 -1.76 12.51 -7.53
CA GLN A 96 -0.58 11.64 -7.57
C GLN A 96 -0.84 10.36 -8.38
N VAL A 97 -2.00 9.73 -8.18
CA VAL A 97 -2.40 8.55 -8.96
C VAL A 97 -2.59 8.89 -10.44
N ALA A 98 -3.16 10.05 -10.76
CA ALA A 98 -3.27 10.52 -12.14
C ALA A 98 -1.87 10.78 -12.77
N ALA A 99 -0.93 11.33 -12.00
CA ALA A 99 0.44 11.56 -12.44
C ALA A 99 1.15 10.23 -12.77
N TYR A 100 1.02 9.21 -11.91
CA TYR A 100 1.57 7.89 -12.20
C TYR A 100 0.93 7.23 -13.42
N ARG A 101 -0.39 7.32 -13.60
CA ARG A 101 -1.06 6.84 -14.84
C ARG A 101 -0.48 7.51 -16.08
N SER A 102 -0.22 8.83 -16.03
CA SER A 102 0.43 9.54 -17.14
C SER A 102 1.86 9.05 -17.39
N LEU A 103 2.64 8.76 -16.32
CA LEU A 103 3.99 8.21 -16.44
C LEU A 103 3.98 6.81 -17.09
N VAL A 104 3.01 5.96 -16.75
CA VAL A 104 2.83 4.66 -17.41
C VAL A 104 2.53 4.85 -18.90
N GLY A 105 1.58 5.73 -19.26
CA GLY A 105 1.27 6.02 -20.66
C GLY A 105 2.49 6.48 -21.46
N LYS A 106 3.26 7.41 -20.91
CA LYS A 106 4.52 7.91 -21.51
C LYS A 106 5.60 6.82 -21.62
N ALA A 107 5.63 5.85 -20.72
CA ALA A 107 6.55 4.72 -20.81
C ALA A 107 6.17 3.82 -22.00
N LEU A 108 4.88 3.51 -22.15
CA LEU A 108 4.36 2.70 -23.25
C LEU A 108 4.56 3.37 -24.61
N GLU A 109 4.33 4.68 -24.71
CA GLU A 109 4.59 5.48 -25.94
C GLU A 109 6.06 5.43 -26.38
N ARG A 110 6.99 5.25 -25.43
CA ARG A 110 8.43 5.07 -25.69
C ARG A 110 8.82 3.61 -25.98
N GLY A 111 7.85 2.71 -26.14
CA GLY A 111 8.09 1.29 -26.39
C GLY A 111 8.55 0.49 -25.18
N ARG A 112 8.35 1.02 -23.95
CA ARG A 112 8.64 0.28 -22.72
C ARG A 112 7.51 -0.70 -22.40
N THR A 113 7.83 -1.75 -21.66
CA THR A 113 6.88 -2.80 -21.26
C THR A 113 6.02 -2.43 -20.05
N GLY A 114 6.41 -1.39 -19.30
CA GLY A 114 5.72 -0.90 -18.11
C GLY A 114 6.53 0.15 -17.36
N LEU A 115 6.02 0.56 -16.19
CA LEU A 115 6.71 1.44 -15.24
C LEU A 115 7.08 0.66 -13.97
N ARG A 116 8.35 0.74 -13.56
CA ARG A 116 8.84 0.19 -12.31
C ARG A 116 9.34 1.30 -11.40
N VAL A 117 8.73 1.42 -10.23
CA VAL A 117 9.01 2.51 -9.28
C VAL A 117 9.52 1.94 -7.96
N ALA A 118 10.70 2.38 -7.53
CA ALA A 118 11.16 2.22 -6.15
C ALA A 118 11.10 3.60 -5.49
N ALA A 119 10.35 3.73 -4.39
CA ALA A 119 10.14 5.01 -3.74
C ALA A 119 10.34 4.91 -2.23
N ASP A 120 11.27 5.69 -1.68
CA ASP A 120 11.30 6.00 -0.26
C ASP A 120 10.13 6.94 0.07
N VAL A 121 9.11 6.36 0.69
CA VAL A 121 7.85 6.98 1.09
C VAL A 121 7.83 7.33 2.58
N THR A 122 8.92 7.04 3.31
CA THR A 122 9.12 7.43 4.71
C THR A 122 8.77 8.90 4.99
N PRO A 123 9.17 9.88 4.15
CA PRO A 123 8.86 11.30 4.41
C PRO A 123 7.37 11.67 4.37
N LEU A 124 6.51 10.78 3.84
CA LEU A 124 5.05 10.95 3.77
C LEU A 124 4.34 10.36 4.99
N ALA A 125 4.98 9.46 5.74
CA ALA A 125 4.42 8.77 6.89
C ALA A 125 4.43 9.65 8.16
N ARG A 126 3.90 10.86 8.04
CA ARG A 126 3.91 11.85 9.11
C ARG A 126 2.78 11.58 10.12
N PRO A 127 2.99 11.88 11.42
CA PRO A 127 2.03 11.54 12.46
C PRO A 127 0.77 12.42 12.45
N GLU A 128 0.78 13.57 11.78
CA GLU A 128 -0.37 14.47 11.74
C GLU A 128 -1.58 13.77 11.10
N PRO A 129 -2.78 13.85 11.70
CA PRO A 129 -3.95 13.10 11.24
C PRO A 129 -4.28 13.27 9.76
N ASP A 130 -4.21 14.50 9.23
CA ASP A 130 -4.53 14.80 7.84
C ASP A 130 -3.48 14.25 6.87
N ALA A 131 -2.19 14.37 7.20
CA ALA A 131 -1.10 13.84 6.38
C ALA A 131 -1.12 12.30 6.35
N ARG A 132 -1.31 11.67 7.52
CA ARG A 132 -1.49 10.22 7.66
C ARG A 132 -2.67 9.73 6.82
N ARG A 133 -3.81 10.43 6.91
CA ARG A 133 -5.01 10.09 6.14
C ARG A 133 -4.76 10.21 4.64
N GLN A 134 -4.09 11.27 4.18
CA GLN A 134 -3.73 11.43 2.77
C GLN A 134 -2.85 10.29 2.28
N LEU A 135 -1.85 9.86 3.05
CA LEU A 135 -1.03 8.70 2.72
C LEU A 135 -1.87 7.43 2.57
N HIS A 136 -2.73 7.11 3.54
CA HIS A 136 -3.56 5.90 3.49
C HIS A 136 -4.53 5.90 2.30
N VAL A 137 -5.14 7.05 2.00
CA VAL A 137 -6.00 7.19 0.81
C VAL A 137 -5.18 7.04 -0.47
N TYR A 138 -3.96 7.59 -0.50
CA TYR A 138 -3.06 7.41 -1.65
C TYR A 138 -2.70 5.95 -1.86
N GLU A 139 -2.27 5.21 -0.83
CA GLU A 139 -1.90 3.79 -0.99
C GLU A 139 -3.08 2.94 -1.47
N GLN A 140 -4.29 3.19 -0.96
CA GLN A 140 -5.50 2.52 -1.44
C GLN A 140 -5.75 2.79 -2.95
N LEU A 141 -5.66 4.06 -3.36
CA LEU A 141 -5.90 4.44 -4.75
C LEU A 141 -4.76 3.94 -5.66
N ALA A 142 -3.54 3.85 -5.14
CA ALA A 142 -2.37 3.32 -5.82
C ALA A 142 -2.52 1.82 -6.09
N ASP A 143 -2.89 1.01 -5.09
CA ASP A 143 -3.16 -0.42 -5.24
C ASP A 143 -4.22 -0.69 -6.33
N ALA A 144 -5.37 -0.01 -6.23
CA ALA A 144 -6.43 -0.12 -7.22
C ALA A 144 -5.99 0.32 -8.63
N MET A 145 -5.06 1.27 -8.73
CA MET A 145 -4.51 1.74 -10.00
C MET A 145 -3.54 0.72 -10.61
N MET A 146 -2.64 0.14 -9.82
CA MET A 146 -1.66 -0.85 -10.29
C MET A 146 -2.35 -2.10 -10.83
N GLY A 147 -3.50 -2.49 -10.28
CA GLY A 147 -4.34 -3.56 -10.85
C GLY A 147 -4.90 -3.29 -12.25
N ALA A 148 -4.77 -2.06 -12.78
CA ALA A 148 -5.35 -1.62 -14.05
C ALA A 148 -4.34 -1.11 -15.09
N VAL A 149 -3.07 -0.92 -14.72
CA VAL A 149 -2.02 -0.42 -15.63
C VAL A 149 -0.72 -1.20 -15.42
N PRO A 150 0.18 -1.30 -16.43
CA PRO A 150 1.43 -2.02 -16.27
C PRO A 150 2.44 -1.24 -15.43
N MET A 151 2.20 -1.20 -14.12
CA MET A 151 3.06 -0.58 -13.12
C MET A 151 3.41 -1.59 -12.04
N THR A 152 4.67 -1.59 -11.60
CA THR A 152 5.15 -2.36 -10.44
C THR A 152 5.78 -1.38 -9.47
N ALA A 153 5.42 -1.44 -8.19
CA ALA A 153 5.93 -0.50 -7.20
C ALA A 153 6.51 -1.19 -5.97
N LEU A 154 7.66 -0.68 -5.53
CA LEU A 154 8.32 -0.97 -4.27
C LEU A 154 8.25 0.29 -3.41
N CYS A 155 7.29 0.34 -2.50
CA CYS A 155 7.10 1.42 -1.52
C CYS A 155 7.95 1.11 -0.28
N LEU A 156 9.05 1.84 -0.13
CA LEU A 156 10.05 1.65 0.91
C LEU A 156 9.79 2.53 2.14
N TYR A 157 9.77 1.94 3.33
CA TYR A 157 9.58 2.64 4.60
C TYR A 157 10.70 2.31 5.60
N ASP A 158 11.22 3.34 6.27
CA ASP A 158 12.19 3.17 7.36
C ASP A 158 11.53 2.44 8.55
N ALA A 159 12.14 1.33 9.00
CA ALA A 159 11.64 0.50 10.09
C ALA A 159 11.54 1.26 11.43
N SER A 160 12.30 2.35 11.60
CA SER A 160 12.25 3.21 12.79
C SER A 160 10.92 3.95 12.99
N LEU A 161 10.06 4.03 11.96
CA LEU A 161 8.70 4.55 12.06
C LEU A 161 7.84 3.78 13.07
N GLY A 162 8.17 2.51 13.32
CA GLY A 162 7.50 1.65 14.29
C GLY A 162 6.14 1.13 13.83
N ALA A 163 5.66 0.09 14.52
CA ALA A 163 4.47 -0.67 14.14
C ALA A 163 3.18 0.18 14.09
N GLU A 164 3.09 1.23 14.89
CA GLU A 164 1.93 2.12 14.93
C GLU A 164 1.72 2.90 13.62
N VAL A 165 2.82 3.27 12.95
CA VAL A 165 2.80 3.97 11.65
C VAL A 165 2.79 2.97 10.50
N LEU A 166 3.62 1.92 10.59
CA LEU A 166 3.79 0.94 9.52
C LEU A 166 2.60 -0.02 9.38
N GLY A 167 1.95 -0.40 10.48
CA GLY A 167 0.84 -1.37 10.47
C GLY A 167 -0.32 -1.01 9.54
N PRO A 168 -0.91 0.21 9.64
CA PRO A 168 -1.95 0.65 8.70
C PRO A 168 -1.50 0.66 7.24
N VAL A 169 -0.25 1.04 6.98
CA VAL A 169 0.30 1.16 5.63
C VAL A 169 0.57 -0.22 5.03
N ALA A 170 1.20 -1.13 5.77
CA ALA A 170 1.39 -2.51 5.35
C ALA A 170 0.05 -3.19 5.03
N LEU A 171 -0.97 -2.96 5.85
CA LEU A 171 -2.32 -3.47 5.61
C LEU A 171 -2.93 -2.99 4.28
N LEU A 172 -2.48 -1.88 3.70
CA LEU A 172 -2.96 -1.36 2.41
C LEU A 172 -2.17 -1.89 1.20
N HIS A 173 -1.22 -2.82 1.43
CA HIS A 173 -0.42 -3.46 0.39
C HIS A 173 -0.66 -4.98 0.37
N PRO A 174 -0.92 -5.59 -0.80
CA PRO A 174 -1.07 -7.03 -0.94
C PRO A 174 0.26 -7.78 -0.79
N ASP A 175 1.37 -7.12 -1.10
CA ASP A 175 2.71 -7.67 -1.05
C ASP A 175 3.51 -7.00 0.06
N GLN A 176 4.05 -7.78 0.99
CA GLN A 176 4.63 -7.24 2.21
C GLN A 176 5.98 -7.90 2.51
N HIS A 177 6.94 -7.06 2.91
CA HIS A 177 8.23 -7.46 3.46
C HIS A 177 8.51 -6.62 4.72
N SER A 178 8.67 -7.30 5.87
CA SER A 178 9.03 -6.65 7.13
C SER A 178 9.95 -7.54 7.97
N GLY A 179 11.19 -7.73 7.50
CA GLY A 179 12.12 -8.69 8.07
C GLY A 179 11.50 -10.09 8.12
N GLU A 180 11.55 -10.74 9.28
CA GLU A 180 11.01 -12.10 9.50
C GLU A 180 9.49 -12.14 9.75
N GLN A 181 8.80 -10.98 9.77
CA GLN A 181 7.38 -10.94 10.11
C GLN A 181 6.52 -11.50 8.97
N GLU A 182 5.61 -12.42 9.33
CA GLU A 182 4.61 -12.94 8.41
C GLU A 182 3.49 -11.90 8.20
N PRO A 183 3.12 -11.60 6.94
CA PRO A 183 1.98 -10.75 6.68
C PRO A 183 0.68 -11.50 7.00
N LEU A 184 -0.11 -10.92 7.89
CA LEU A 184 -1.34 -11.57 8.38
C LEU A 184 -2.57 -11.13 7.59
N ALA A 185 -2.70 -9.83 7.28
CA ALA A 185 -3.89 -9.28 6.66
C ALA A 185 -3.59 -8.24 5.57
N HIS A 186 -4.60 -8.00 4.73
CA HIS A 186 -4.60 -6.92 3.75
C HIS A 186 -6.03 -6.38 3.55
N LEU A 187 -6.16 -5.07 3.49
CA LEU A 187 -7.37 -4.31 3.20
C LEU A 187 -7.29 -3.78 1.77
N SER A 188 -8.10 -4.36 0.89
CA SER A 188 -8.12 -4.06 -0.54
C SER A 188 -9.38 -3.34 -0.97
N GLY A 189 -9.38 -2.87 -2.22
CA GLY A 189 -10.53 -2.20 -2.83
C GLY A 189 -10.55 -0.71 -2.53
N ARG A 190 -11.62 -0.04 -2.92
CA ARG A 190 -11.81 1.38 -2.68
C ARG A 190 -13.24 1.66 -2.31
N SER A 191 -13.44 2.68 -1.50
CA SER A 191 -14.78 3.11 -1.12
C SER A 191 -15.70 3.32 -2.35
N PRO A 192 -16.96 2.85 -2.32
CA PRO A 192 -17.70 2.30 -1.18
C PRO A 192 -17.56 0.77 -0.97
N SER A 193 -16.61 0.09 -1.61
CA SER A 193 -16.46 -1.37 -1.52
C SER A 193 -15.04 -1.80 -1.18
N LEU A 194 -14.88 -2.27 0.05
CA LEU A 194 -13.61 -2.76 0.61
C LEU A 194 -13.70 -4.25 0.88
N SER A 195 -12.56 -4.94 0.82
CA SER A 195 -12.44 -6.35 1.19
C SER A 195 -11.28 -6.55 2.14
N LEU A 196 -11.53 -7.24 3.26
CA LEU A 196 -10.53 -7.60 4.26
C LEU A 196 -10.14 -9.07 4.11
N HIS A 197 -8.85 -9.31 3.95
CA HIS A 197 -8.27 -10.61 3.66
C HIS A 197 -7.39 -11.09 4.81
N GLY A 198 -7.28 -12.41 4.99
CA GLY A 198 -6.28 -13.01 5.86
C GLY A 198 -6.73 -13.11 7.33
N GLU A 199 -5.87 -12.70 8.25
CA GLU A 199 -6.01 -12.98 9.68
C GLU A 199 -5.83 -11.68 10.48
N VAL A 200 -6.81 -11.34 11.30
CA VAL A 200 -6.77 -10.15 12.15
C VAL A 200 -6.73 -10.57 13.61
N ASP A 201 -5.56 -10.42 14.20
CA ASP A 201 -5.30 -10.59 15.62
C ASP A 201 -5.05 -9.24 16.32
N VAL A 202 -4.62 -9.31 17.58
CA VAL A 202 -4.22 -8.16 18.39
C VAL A 202 -3.14 -7.29 17.74
N THR A 203 -2.24 -7.86 16.93
CA THR A 203 -1.15 -7.12 16.26
C THR A 203 -1.69 -6.29 15.09
N GLN A 204 -2.70 -6.80 14.39
CA GLN A 204 -3.32 -6.11 13.25
C GLN A 204 -4.43 -5.14 13.65
N ALA A 205 -5.02 -5.30 14.84
CA ALA A 205 -6.19 -4.55 15.29
C ALA A 205 -6.00 -3.01 15.25
N GLY A 206 -4.84 -2.52 15.67
CA GLY A 206 -4.52 -1.08 15.63
C GLY A 206 -4.40 -0.55 14.20
N GLY A 207 -3.68 -1.28 13.35
CA GLY A 207 -3.50 -0.99 11.94
C GLY A 207 -4.83 -0.95 11.19
N LEU A 208 -5.67 -1.98 11.38
CA LEU A 208 -6.99 -2.11 10.78
C LEU A 208 -7.91 -0.94 11.14
N PHE A 209 -8.01 -0.61 12.43
CA PHE A 209 -8.85 0.51 12.87
C PHE A 209 -8.48 1.81 12.14
N ARG A 210 -7.18 2.13 12.10
CA ARG A 210 -6.66 3.36 11.49
C ARG A 210 -6.87 3.38 9.98
N ALA A 211 -6.39 2.35 9.29
CA ALA A 211 -6.50 2.27 7.84
C ALA A 211 -7.96 2.34 7.39
N LEU A 212 -8.85 1.55 8.02
CA LEU A 212 -10.27 1.51 7.66
C LEU A 212 -10.96 2.87 7.87
N VAL A 213 -10.75 3.53 9.01
CA VAL A 213 -11.33 4.86 9.27
C VAL A 213 -10.86 5.88 8.24
N ASP A 214 -9.56 5.90 7.95
CA ASP A 214 -8.97 6.92 7.06
C ASP A 214 -9.48 6.78 5.62
N VAL A 215 -9.53 5.53 5.10
CA VAL A 215 -9.94 5.27 3.71
C VAL A 215 -11.46 5.29 3.52
N ALA A 216 -12.25 4.89 4.53
CA ALA A 216 -13.72 4.89 4.44
C ALA A 216 -14.33 6.26 4.78
N GLY A 217 -13.70 7.03 5.67
CA GLY A 217 -14.26 8.28 6.21
C GLY A 217 -14.46 9.40 5.18
N GLY A 218 -13.92 9.26 3.96
CA GLY A 218 -14.10 10.23 2.87
C GLY A 218 -15.36 10.04 2.04
N THR A 219 -16.13 8.98 2.27
CA THR A 219 -17.28 8.63 1.41
C THR A 219 -18.58 8.71 2.19
N PRO A 220 -19.44 9.72 1.95
CA PRO A 220 -20.73 9.80 2.63
C PRO A 220 -21.62 8.63 2.24
N GLY A 221 -22.47 8.18 3.18
CA GLY A 221 -23.42 7.11 2.94
C GLY A 221 -22.94 5.75 3.44
N GLU A 222 -23.03 4.71 2.62
CA GLU A 222 -22.68 3.33 3.00
C GLU A 222 -21.31 2.92 2.43
N VAL A 223 -20.48 2.31 3.28
CA VAL A 223 -19.27 1.58 2.90
C VAL A 223 -19.46 0.10 3.23
N VAL A 224 -19.33 -0.76 2.23
CA VAL A 224 -19.41 -2.21 2.37
C VAL A 224 -18.03 -2.77 2.62
N LEU A 225 -17.87 -3.52 3.71
CA LEU A 225 -16.68 -4.31 4.01
C LEU A 225 -17.00 -5.80 3.85
N ASP A 226 -16.43 -6.39 2.81
CA ASP A 226 -16.50 -7.81 2.52
C ASP A 226 -15.46 -8.59 3.32
N LEU A 227 -15.93 -9.63 4.03
CA LEU A 227 -15.11 -10.48 4.88
C LEU A 227 -14.97 -11.91 4.34
N SER A 228 -15.37 -12.18 3.08
CA SER A 228 -15.36 -13.55 2.53
C SER A 228 -14.00 -14.24 2.58
N ASP A 229 -12.91 -13.47 2.47
CA ASP A 229 -11.53 -13.95 2.46
C ASP A 229 -10.84 -13.83 3.83
N LEU A 230 -11.60 -13.54 4.89
CA LEU A 230 -11.11 -13.50 6.26
C LEU A 230 -11.02 -14.92 6.85
N ARG A 231 -9.81 -15.37 7.16
CA ARG A 231 -9.50 -16.69 7.71
C ARG A 231 -9.54 -16.73 9.23
N PHE A 232 -9.28 -15.60 9.91
CA PHE A 232 -9.28 -15.51 11.37
C PHE A 232 -9.61 -14.10 11.86
N LEU A 233 -10.33 -14.01 12.99
CA LEU A 233 -10.62 -12.77 13.69
C LEU A 233 -10.70 -13.01 15.20
N ASP A 234 -9.80 -12.41 15.97
CA ASP A 234 -9.87 -12.43 17.43
C ASP A 234 -10.79 -11.32 18.00
N VAL A 235 -10.87 -11.25 19.33
CA VAL A 235 -11.67 -10.25 20.04
C VAL A 235 -11.11 -8.82 19.84
N ALA A 236 -9.79 -8.67 19.71
CA ALA A 236 -9.16 -7.38 19.50
C ALA A 236 -9.47 -6.83 18.10
N GLY A 237 -9.41 -7.68 17.07
CA GLY A 237 -9.82 -7.35 15.71
C GLY A 237 -11.31 -7.02 15.60
N ALA A 238 -12.18 -7.82 16.22
CA ALA A 238 -13.62 -7.51 16.23
C ALA A 238 -13.94 -6.19 16.94
N ARG A 239 -13.25 -5.89 18.05
CA ARG A 239 -13.34 -4.60 18.74
C ARG A 239 -12.85 -3.45 17.86
N ALA A 240 -11.78 -3.66 17.10
CA ALA A 240 -11.27 -2.64 16.17
C ALA A 240 -12.29 -2.30 15.08
N LEU A 241 -12.95 -3.31 14.50
CA LEU A 241 -14.04 -3.11 13.54
C LEU A 241 -15.23 -2.37 14.15
N ALA A 242 -15.62 -2.70 15.37
CA ALA A 242 -16.72 -2.01 16.07
C ALA A 242 -16.41 -0.54 16.31
N ARG A 243 -15.20 -0.25 16.81
CA ARG A 243 -14.74 1.13 16.99
C ARG A 243 -14.68 1.90 15.68
N ALA A 244 -14.21 1.26 14.60
CA ALA A 244 -14.19 1.89 13.28
C ALA A 244 -15.61 2.22 12.81
N ALA A 245 -16.56 1.31 12.97
CA ALA A 245 -17.97 1.53 12.64
C ALA A 245 -18.58 2.72 13.42
N ASP A 246 -18.28 2.84 14.71
CA ASP A 246 -18.79 3.95 15.54
C ASP A 246 -18.19 5.30 15.12
N VAL A 247 -16.88 5.35 14.85
CA VAL A 247 -16.19 6.56 14.37
C VAL A 247 -16.74 6.98 13.01
N LEU A 248 -16.86 6.05 12.08
CA LEU A 248 -17.41 6.30 10.74
C LEU A 248 -18.85 6.79 10.82
N ARG A 249 -19.69 6.21 11.70
CA ARG A 249 -21.07 6.66 11.92
C ARG A 249 -21.12 8.10 12.40
N GLY A 250 -20.22 8.49 13.30
CA GLY A 250 -20.07 9.88 13.77
C GLY A 250 -19.73 10.88 12.64
N SER A 251 -19.16 10.40 11.54
CA SER A 251 -18.85 11.18 10.34
C SER A 251 -19.87 10.99 9.19
N GLY A 252 -21.02 10.35 9.44
CA GLY A 252 -22.07 10.13 8.44
C GLY A 252 -21.80 8.96 7.48
N VAL A 253 -20.91 8.04 7.84
CA VAL A 253 -20.57 6.84 7.07
C VAL A 253 -21.05 5.59 7.79
N GLN A 254 -21.94 4.82 7.17
CA GLN A 254 -22.42 3.54 7.69
C GLN A 254 -21.54 2.40 7.16
N LEU A 255 -20.84 1.72 8.06
CA LEU A 255 -20.04 0.54 7.72
C LEU A 255 -20.91 -0.72 7.75
N ARG A 256 -21.12 -1.36 6.58
CA ARG A 256 -21.88 -2.61 6.46
C ARG A 256 -20.95 -3.79 6.22
N LEU A 257 -20.94 -4.75 7.15
CA LEU A 257 -20.18 -5.99 7.00
C LEU A 257 -20.98 -7.02 6.20
N VAL A 258 -20.37 -7.64 5.19
CA VAL A 258 -21.02 -8.65 4.34
C VAL A 258 -20.17 -9.92 4.24
N ARG A 259 -20.82 -11.04 3.89
CA ARG A 259 -20.20 -12.37 3.74
C ARG A 259 -19.33 -12.77 4.93
N VAL A 260 -19.81 -12.49 6.14
CA VAL A 260 -19.10 -12.76 7.39
C VAL A 260 -18.89 -14.28 7.57
N PRO A 261 -17.63 -14.76 7.65
CA PRO A 261 -17.35 -16.18 7.82
C PRO A 261 -17.64 -16.60 9.26
N ARG A 262 -17.96 -17.89 9.45
CA ARG A 262 -18.29 -18.46 10.79
C ARG A 262 -17.20 -18.20 11.83
N VAL A 263 -15.93 -18.20 11.40
CA VAL A 263 -14.76 -17.94 12.26
C VAL A 263 -14.80 -16.54 12.89
N ALA A 264 -15.37 -15.55 12.20
CA ALA A 264 -15.46 -14.17 12.67
C ALA A 264 -16.80 -13.84 13.35
N ALA A 265 -17.87 -14.55 12.99
CA ALA A 265 -19.24 -14.24 13.42
C ALA A 265 -19.41 -14.15 14.94
N ARG A 266 -18.79 -15.07 15.70
CA ARG A 266 -18.88 -15.09 17.16
C ARG A 266 -18.21 -13.85 17.78
N CYS A 267 -17.00 -13.51 17.35
CA CYS A 267 -16.26 -12.35 17.85
C CYS A 267 -16.99 -11.04 17.50
N LEU A 268 -17.50 -10.91 16.28
CA LEU A 268 -18.29 -9.76 15.84
C LEU A 268 -19.59 -9.61 16.64
N GLY A 269 -20.25 -10.73 16.97
CA GLY A 269 -21.48 -10.71 17.77
C GLY A 269 -21.32 -10.18 19.18
N LEU A 270 -20.12 -10.29 19.78
CA LEU A 270 -19.82 -9.69 21.09
C LEU A 270 -19.90 -8.15 21.07
N PHE A 271 -19.80 -7.53 19.89
CA PHE A 271 -19.82 -6.09 19.71
C PHE A 271 -21.05 -5.60 18.92
N GLY A 272 -22.08 -6.44 18.77
CA GLY A 272 -23.30 -6.06 18.04
C GLY A 272 -23.10 -5.92 16.53
N LEU A 273 -22.01 -6.48 15.98
CA LEU A 273 -21.72 -6.48 14.53
C LEU A 273 -22.21 -7.75 13.83
N SER A 274 -23.11 -8.50 14.45
CA SER A 274 -23.80 -9.64 13.84
C SER A 274 -24.57 -9.14 12.62
N GLY A 275 -24.13 -9.51 11.42
CA GLY A 275 -24.79 -9.10 10.18
C GLY A 275 -26.30 -9.30 10.25
N GLY A 276 -27.05 -8.21 10.23
CA GLY A 276 -28.48 -8.25 10.00
C GLY A 276 -28.72 -8.79 8.60
N GLY A 277 -29.19 -10.04 8.52
CA GLY A 277 -29.62 -10.70 7.29
C GLY A 277 -28.59 -11.68 6.71
N THR A 278 -28.61 -12.93 7.19
CA THR A 278 -28.17 -14.07 6.37
C THR A 278 -29.09 -14.14 5.15
N VAL A 279 -28.59 -13.76 3.97
CA VAL A 279 -29.24 -14.16 2.71
C VAL A 279 -29.05 -15.67 2.60
N PRO A 280 -30.12 -16.49 2.54
CA PRO A 280 -29.99 -17.93 2.37
C PRO A 280 -29.43 -18.24 0.99
N ALA A 281 -28.76 -19.40 0.92
CA ALA A 281 -28.07 -19.97 -0.24
C ALA A 281 -28.90 -20.00 -1.54
#